data_AF-A0A329MBI0-F1
#
_entry.id   AF-A0A329MBI0-F1
#
_cell.length_a   1.000
_cell.length_b   1.000
_cell.length_c   1.000
_cell.angle_alpha   90.00
_cell.angle_beta   90.00
_cell.angle_gamma   90.00
#
_symmetry.space_group_name_H-M   'P 1'
#
loop_
_entity.id
_entity.type
_entity.pdbx_description
1 polymer ?
#
loop_
_entity_poly.entity_id
_entity_poly.type
_entity_poly.pdbx_seq_one_letter_code
_entity_poly.pdbx_strand_id
1 'polypeptide(L)'
;MGSFHPELYVALTRNWRTAPDQAERLQNFLGLSSVLETQNYSLNAKYYLQLEGLPLLVNSRAKRGTVLSASQRLEVEQFRSISQEYAEAVIRSYDRQTKRNQ
;
A
#
# COMPACT_ATOMS: atom_id res chain seq x y z
N MET A 1 6.28 -0.63 -3.36
CA MET A 1 5.11 -1.23 -4.01
C MET A 1 4.68 -2.42 -3.17
N GLY A 2 5.22 -3.64 -3.35
CA GLY A 2 4.79 -4.82 -2.57
C GLY A 2 5.13 -4.83 -1.07
N SER A 3 5.94 -3.89 -0.57
CA SER A 3 6.18 -3.71 0.87
C SER A 3 5.01 -3.04 1.59
N PHE A 4 4.11 -2.40 0.85
CA PHE A 4 2.91 -1.75 1.34
C PHE A 4 1.72 -2.52 0.76
N HIS A 5 0.84 -3.02 1.64
CA HIS A 5 -0.39 -3.68 1.23
C HIS A 5 -0.22 -4.79 0.17
N PRO A 6 0.61 -5.82 0.39
CA PRO A 6 0.79 -6.93 -0.57
C PRO A 6 -0.54 -7.60 -0.97
N GLU A 7 -1.52 -7.61 -0.07
CA GLU A 7 -2.88 -8.11 -0.30
C GLU A 7 -3.59 -7.43 -1.47
N LEU A 8 -3.35 -6.14 -1.71
CA LEU A 8 -3.94 -5.40 -2.83
C LEU A 8 -3.38 -5.85 -4.18
N TYR A 9 -2.08 -6.14 -4.26
CA TYR A 9 -1.47 -6.69 -5.46
C TYR A 9 -1.96 -8.12 -5.73
N VAL A 10 -2.16 -8.92 -4.69
CA VAL A 10 -2.78 -10.25 -4.82
C VAL A 10 -4.22 -10.13 -5.32
N ALA A 11 -5.01 -9.21 -4.77
CA ALA A 11 -6.39 -8.98 -5.21
C ALA A 11 -6.46 -8.57 -6.68
N LEU A 12 -5.57 -7.67 -7.13
CA LEU A 12 -5.49 -7.26 -8.52
C LEU A 12 -5.14 -8.42 -9.45
N THR A 13 -4.05 -9.13 -9.15
CA THR A 13 -3.56 -10.24 -9.99
C THR A 13 -4.52 -11.41 -10.08
N ARG A 14 -5.37 -11.63 -9.07
CA ARG A 14 -6.39 -12.69 -9.09
C ARG A 14 -7.65 -12.30 -9.86
N ASN A 15 -8.07 -11.04 -9.80
CA ASN A 15 -9.40 -10.62 -10.24
C ASN A 15 -9.42 -9.79 -11.53
N TRP A 16 -8.27 -9.41 -12.09
CA TRP A 16 -8.22 -8.53 -13.26
C TRP A 16 -9.01 -9.03 -14.48
N ARG A 17 -9.09 -10.35 -14.69
CA ARG A 17 -9.88 -10.94 -15.79
C ARG A 17 -11.37 -11.02 -15.49
N THR A 18 -11.72 -11.29 -14.24
CA THR A 18 -13.10 -11.62 -13.84
C THR A 18 -13.88 -10.39 -13.37
N ALA A 19 -13.19 -9.31 -12.98
CA ALA A 19 -13.77 -8.06 -12.52
C ALA A 19 -12.95 -6.85 -13.03
N PRO A 20 -12.90 -6.62 -14.35
CA PRO A 20 -12.03 -5.60 -14.96
C PRO A 20 -12.27 -4.18 -14.42
N ASP A 21 -13.53 -3.77 -14.21
CA ASP A 21 -13.84 -2.43 -13.69
C ASP A 21 -13.34 -2.21 -12.24
N GLN A 22 -13.40 -3.27 -11.41
CA GLN A 22 -12.87 -3.19 -10.04
C GLN A 22 -11.34 -3.23 -10.04
N ALA A 23 -10.75 -4.02 -10.93
CA ALA A 23 -9.32 -4.09 -11.13
C ALA A 23 -8.74 -2.76 -11.63
N GLU A 24 -9.43 -2.04 -12.52
CA GLU A 24 -9.03 -0.71 -12.96
C GLU A 24 -9.04 0.29 -11.81
N ARG A 25 -10.09 0.31 -10.98
CA ARG A 25 -10.14 1.18 -9.79
C ARG A 25 -9.01 0.89 -8.81
N LEU A 26 -8.73 -0.39 -8.57
CA LEU A 26 -7.63 -0.84 -7.73
C LEU A 26 -6.27 -0.44 -8.33
N GLN A 27 -6.09 -0.60 -9.64
CA GLN A 27 -4.89 -0.19 -10.36
C GLN A 27 -4.67 1.32 -10.28
N ASN A 28 -5.73 2.13 -10.40
CA ASN A 28 -5.65 3.59 -10.26
C ASN A 28 -5.17 4.00 -8.87
N PHE A 29 -5.69 3.33 -7.82
CA PHE A 29 -5.23 3.54 -6.44
C PHE A 29 -3.75 3.16 -6.26
N LEU A 30 -3.34 1.99 -6.77
CA LEU A 30 -1.94 1.53 -6.70
C LEU A 30 -0.99 2.46 -7.47
N GLY A 31 -1.44 2.97 -8.62
CA GLY A 31 -0.72 3.97 -9.40
C GLY A 31 -0.49 5.26 -8.62
N LEU A 32 -1.52 5.79 -7.96
CA LEU A 32 -1.39 6.98 -7.11
C LEU A 32 -0.46 6.72 -5.92
N SER A 33 -0.62 5.58 -5.26
CA SER A 33 0.19 5.15 -4.11
C SER A 33 1.69 5.11 -4.45
N SER A 34 2.03 4.75 -5.69
CA SER A 34 3.41 4.72 -6.18
C SER A 34 4.13 6.07 -6.10
N VAL A 35 3.40 7.19 -6.13
CA VAL A 35 4.01 8.52 -6.10
C VAL A 35 4.60 8.80 -4.73
N LEU A 36 3.90 8.44 -3.65
CA LEU A 36 4.38 8.56 -2.26
C LEU A 36 5.60 7.68 -2.00
N GLU A 37 5.72 6.61 -2.76
CA GLU A 37 6.88 5.72 -2.71
C GLU A 37 8.10 6.30 -3.42
N THR A 38 7.96 7.10 -4.48
CA THR A 38 9.12 7.67 -5.18
C THR A 38 9.92 8.66 -4.35
N GLN A 39 9.29 9.32 -3.37
CA GLN A 39 9.96 10.23 -2.44
C GLN A 39 10.62 9.43 -1.31
N ASN A 40 11.93 9.17 -1.39
CA ASN A 40 12.69 8.44 -0.36
C ASN A 40 12.16 7.04 -0.04
N TYR A 41 11.73 6.27 -1.06
CA TYR A 41 11.20 4.90 -0.99
C TYR A 41 11.75 4.05 0.17
N SER A 42 13.08 3.95 0.26
CA SER A 42 13.74 3.09 1.25
C SER A 42 13.49 3.48 2.70
N LEU A 43 13.28 4.77 2.99
CA LEU A 43 13.00 5.25 4.34
C LEU A 43 11.50 5.20 4.63
N ASN A 44 10.66 5.64 3.68
CA ASN A 44 9.20 5.60 3.83
C ASN A 44 8.70 4.16 4.03
N ALA A 45 9.21 3.20 3.26
CA ALA A 45 8.86 1.79 3.41
C ALA A 45 9.24 1.23 4.78
N LYS A 46 10.44 1.56 5.26
CA LYS A 46 10.90 1.11 6.58
C LYS A 46 10.10 1.75 7.71
N TYR A 47 9.75 3.03 7.59
CA TYR A 47 8.92 3.70 8.57
C TYR A 47 7.50 3.11 8.60
N TYR A 48 6.90 2.86 7.44
CA TYR A 48 5.62 2.18 7.36
C TYR A 48 5.65 0.78 8.00
N LEU A 49 6.67 -0.03 7.68
CA LEU A 49 6.83 -1.35 8.30
C LEU A 49 7.04 -1.27 9.82
N GLN A 50 7.66 -0.20 10.31
CA GLN A 50 7.76 0.09 11.74
C GLN A 50 6.38 0.40 12.36
N LEU A 51 5.50 1.12 11.65
CA LEU A 51 4.11 1.34 12.06
C LEU A 51 3.30 0.02 12.09
N GLU A 52 3.66 -0.94 11.25
CA GLU A 52 3.15 -2.33 11.28
C GLU A 52 3.78 -3.20 12.38
N GLY A 53 4.62 -2.61 13.25
CA GLY A 53 5.20 -3.30 14.41
C GLY A 53 6.51 -4.05 14.14
N LEU A 54 7.09 -3.94 12.94
CA LEU A 54 8.37 -4.57 12.65
C LEU A 54 9.54 -3.76 13.24
N PRO A 55 10.49 -4.38 13.95
CA PRO A 55 11.59 -3.68 14.63
C PRO A 55 12.69 -3.28 13.63
N LEU A 56 12.37 -2.36 12.72
CA LEU A 56 13.27 -1.90 11.67
C LEU A 56 13.87 -0.54 12.03
N LEU A 57 15.16 -0.38 11.74
CA LEU A 57 15.80 0.93 11.71
C LEU A 57 15.46 1.63 10.40
N VAL A 58 14.89 2.83 10.49
CA VAL A 58 14.60 3.71 9.34
C VAL A 58 15.91 4.33 8.83
N ASN A 59 16.68 3.53 8.12
CA ASN A 59 17.94 3.93 7.51
C ASN A 59 18.09 3.31 6.11
N SER A 60 18.98 3.83 5.28
CA SER A 60 19.40 3.11 4.08
C SER A 60 20.85 3.43 3.73
N ARG A 61 21.51 2.56 2.96
CA ARG A 61 22.91 2.76 2.54
C ARG A 61 23.08 4.07 1.75
N ALA A 62 22.12 4.37 0.88
CA ALA A 62 22.12 5.58 0.05
C ALA A 62 21.67 6.85 0.80
N LYS A 63 21.02 6.71 1.96
CA LYS A 63 20.46 7.82 2.77
C LYS A 63 20.91 7.72 4.22
N ARG A 64 22.17 7.32 4.45
CA ARG A 64 22.71 7.16 5.81
C ARG A 64 22.71 8.52 6.51
N GLY A 65 22.12 8.59 7.70
CA GLY A 65 21.98 9.83 8.48
C GLY A 65 20.80 10.73 8.08
N THR A 66 20.05 10.37 7.02
CA THR A 66 18.81 11.08 6.68
C THR A 66 17.71 10.71 7.68
N VAL A 67 17.07 11.74 8.24
CA VAL A 67 15.90 11.59 9.12
C VAL A 67 14.68 12.06 8.33
N LEU A 68 13.60 11.27 8.37
CA LEU A 68 12.32 11.71 7.82
C LEU A 68 11.84 12.96 8.54
N SER A 69 11.47 14.00 7.78
CA SER A 69 10.85 15.20 8.33
C SER A 69 9.52 14.86 8.99
N ALA A 70 9.00 15.78 9.80
CA ALA A 70 7.66 15.64 10.38
C ALA A 70 6.58 15.49 9.30
N SER A 71 6.69 16.23 8.18
CA SER A 71 5.74 16.13 7.06
C SER A 71 5.80 14.76 6.39
N GLN A 72 7.00 14.22 6.13
CA GLN A 72 7.17 12.91 5.50
C GLN A 72 6.62 11.78 6.37
N ARG A 73 6.77 11.88 7.69
CA ARG A 73 6.16 10.92 8.62
C ARG A 73 4.63 10.99 8.57
N LEU A 74 4.07 12.21 8.62
CA LEU A 74 2.64 12.43 8.53
C LEU A 74 2.05 11.90 7.21
N GLU A 75 2.74 12.12 6.09
CA GLU A 75 2.34 11.59 4.78
C GLU A 75 2.27 10.06 4.80
N VAL A 76 3.25 9.38 5.40
CA VAL A 76 3.26 7.91 5.52
C VAL A 76 2.15 7.41 6.45
N GLU A 77 1.85 8.13 7.53
CA GLU A 77 0.77 7.79 8.47
C GLU A 77 -0.62 7.95 7.82
N GLN A 78 -0.84 9.06 7.10
CA GLN A 78 -2.07 9.29 6.34
C GLN A 78 -2.23 8.26 5.22
N PHE A 79 -1.14 7.97 4.52
CA PHE A 79 -1.10 6.93 3.50
C PHE A 79 -1.47 5.56 4.08
N ARG A 80 -0.93 5.22 5.25
CA ARG A 80 -1.28 3.98 5.96
C ARG A 80 -2.76 3.90 6.27
N SER A 81 -3.35 4.96 6.86
CA SER A 81 -4.77 4.99 7.21
C SER A 81 -5.65 4.75 5.99
N ILE A 82 -5.47 5.55 4.93
CA ILE A 82 -6.34 5.47 3.75
C ILE A 82 -6.16 4.15 2.99
N SER A 83 -4.94 3.62 2.96
CA SER A 83 -4.65 2.36 2.27
C SER A 83 -5.21 1.15 3.00
N GLN A 84 -5.24 1.17 4.34
CA GLN A 84 -5.92 0.14 5.14
C GLN A 84 -7.43 0.15 4.89
N GLU A 85 -8.06 1.32 4.96
CA GLU A 85 -9.50 1.47 4.69
C GLU A 85 -9.86 0.99 3.27
N TYR A 86 -9.03 1.34 2.29
CA TYR A 86 -9.22 0.92 0.90
C TYR A 86 -9.03 -0.59 0.73
N ALA A 87 -7.99 -1.17 1.31
CA ALA A 87 -7.73 -2.61 1.24
C ALA A 87 -8.89 -3.43 1.81
N GLU A 88 -9.39 -3.03 2.98
CA GLU A 88 -10.56 -3.68 3.55
C GLU A 88 -11.80 -3.57 2.65
N ALA A 89 -12.06 -2.41 2.05
CA ALA A 89 -13.20 -2.21 1.17
C ALA A 89 -13.12 -3.09 -0.09
N VAL A 90 -11.93 -3.20 -0.69
CA VAL A 90 -11.64 -4.03 -1.87
C VAL A 90 -11.76 -5.51 -1.55
N ILE A 91 -11.20 -5.98 -0.43
CA ILE A 91 -11.30 -7.39 -0.03
C ILE A 91 -12.78 -7.76 0.20
N ARG A 92 -13.52 -6.91 0.93
CA ARG A 92 -14.96 -7.11 1.14
C ARG A 92 -15.79 -7.06 -0.15
N SER A 93 -15.36 -6.34 -1.18
CA SER A 93 -16.09 -6.32 -2.47
C SER A 93 -15.88 -7.61 -3.25
N TYR A 94 -14.64 -8.13 -3.28
CA TYR A 94 -14.33 -9.38 -3.95
C TYR A 94 -15.01 -10.58 -3.27
N ASP A 95 -14.97 -10.68 -1.94
CA ASP A 95 -15.60 -11.78 -1.21
C ASP A 95 -17.12 -11.87 -1.47
N ARG A 96 -17.79 -10.70 -1.61
CA ARG A 96 -19.22 -10.64 -1.95
C ARG A 96 -19.51 -11.11 -3.37
N GLN A 97 -18.61 -10.87 -4.33
CA GLN A 97 -18.77 -11.36 -5.69
C GLN A 97 -18.55 -12.87 -5.79
N THR A 98 -17.56 -13.42 -5.07
CA THR A 98 -17.31 -14.87 -5.06
C THR A 98 -18.51 -15.65 -4.53
N LYS A 99 -19.17 -15.16 -3.47
CA LYS A 99 -20.38 -15.79 -2.90
C LYS A 99 -21.62 -15.67 -3.78
N ARG A 100 -21.65 -14.74 -4.74
CA ARG A 100 -22.79 -14.54 -5.66
C ARG A 100 -22.69 -15.40 -6.93
N ASN A 101 -21.49 -15.91 -7.22
CA ASN A 101 -21.19 -16.70 -8.41
C ASN A 101 -21.03 -18.22 -8.09
N GLN A 102 -21.28 -18.63 -6.85
CA GLN A 102 -21.43 -20.02 -6.41
C GLN A 102 -22.92 -20.31 -6.20
#